data_AF-A0A382Q9T8-F1
#
_entry.id   AF-A0A382Q9T8-F1
#
_cell.length_a   1.000
_cell.length_b   1.000
_cell.length_c   1.000
_cell.angle_alpha   90.00
_cell.angle_beta   90.00
_cell.angle_gamma   90.00
#
_symmetry.space_group_name_H-M   'P 1'
#
loop_
_entity.id
_entity.type
_entity.pdbx_description
1 polymer ?
#
loop_
_entity_poly.entity_id
_entity_poly.type
_entity_poly.pdbx_seq_one_letter_code
_entity_poly.pdbx_strand_id
1 'polypeptide(L)'
;MNKSLLIILIFSFFLASCSQFGESPSGDHLEKIKISPNYDIEKERFKNRKENIMIQMNEKVSFWNMTKAFLFNSAETVPETKLPEVKPPNIKEFMRSTESIKFIWFGHSTLLVNIKNTIILIDPVFSKAASPVSFLVKRFQPPVLKLRDLPQIDYVLISHDHYDHLDMETIVFFKEKDVKFIAPLGVTSHLKSWGINESKLFEKDWWGKLEFEGITFICTPAQHFSGRLGTIKVSRTLWASWIVKTESNSFYFN
;
A
#
# COMPACT_ATOMS: atom_id res chain seq x y z
N MET A 1 12.13 26.36 30.46
CA MET A 1 11.44 25.79 29.29
C MET A 1 10.18 25.09 29.77
N ASN A 2 9.00 25.45 29.24
CA ASN A 2 7.71 24.92 29.74
C ASN A 2 7.62 23.41 29.47
N LYS A 3 7.19 22.60 30.45
CA LYS A 3 7.12 21.13 30.34
C LYS A 3 6.27 20.69 29.13
N SER A 4 5.19 21.42 28.82
CA SER A 4 4.36 21.16 27.65
C SER A 4 5.10 21.41 26.32
N LEU A 5 5.96 22.44 26.27
CA LEU A 5 6.77 22.74 25.09
C LEU A 5 7.84 21.66 24.86
N LEU A 6 8.44 21.15 25.94
CA LEU A 6 9.39 20.04 25.88
C LEU A 6 8.73 18.73 25.43
N ILE A 7 7.51 18.43 25.91
CA ILE A 7 6.74 17.25 25.47
C ILE A 7 6.37 17.37 23.98
N ILE A 8 5.92 18.54 23.53
CA ILE A 8 5.62 18.78 22.11
C ILE A 8 6.88 18.60 21.26
N LEU A 9 8.03 19.14 21.68
CA LEU A 9 9.30 18.99 20.97
C LEU A 9 9.77 17.53 20.91
N ILE A 10 9.70 16.79 22.01
CA ILE A 10 10.05 15.36 22.06
C ILE A 10 9.10 14.55 21.16
N PHE A 11 7.80 14.81 21.24
CA PHE A 11 6.80 14.12 20.40
C PHE A 11 6.99 14.44 18.91
N SER A 12 7.30 15.70 18.58
CA SER A 12 7.60 16.14 17.21
C SER A 12 8.90 15.52 16.69
N PHE A 13 9.91 15.37 17.55
CA PHE A 13 11.17 14.70 17.21
C PHE A 13 10.99 13.19 17.00
N PHE A 14 10.17 12.52 17.83
CA PHE A 14 9.81 11.11 17.65
C PHE A 14 9.02 10.85 16.37
N LEU A 15 8.11 11.75 16.00
CA LEU A 15 7.43 11.68 14.71
C LEU A 15 8.40 11.95 13.55
N ALA A 16 9.27 12.94 13.65
CA ALA A 16 10.24 13.25 12.59
C ALA A 16 11.25 12.12 12.30
N SER A 17 11.46 11.21 13.27
CA SER A 17 12.36 10.05 13.16
C SER A 17 11.64 8.71 12.95
N CYS A 18 10.31 8.72 12.79
CA CYS A 18 9.55 7.49 12.57
C CYS A 18 9.79 6.95 11.16
N SER A 19 10.52 5.83 11.07
CA SER A 19 10.83 5.17 9.80
C SER A 19 9.58 4.81 8.99
N GLN A 20 8.42 4.63 9.65
CA GLN A 20 7.16 4.28 9.00
C GLN A 20 6.66 5.33 7.98
N PHE A 21 7.12 6.58 8.09
CA PHE A 21 6.87 7.61 7.09
C PHE A 21 7.52 7.31 5.73
N GLY A 22 8.61 6.53 5.73
CA GLY A 22 9.42 6.24 4.55
C GLY A 22 9.97 7.52 3.91
N GLU A 23 10.36 7.44 2.63
CA GLU A 23 10.89 8.58 1.90
C GLU A 23 10.16 8.84 0.58
N SER A 24 10.00 10.12 0.22
CA SER A 24 9.55 10.51 -1.11
C SER A 24 10.68 10.34 -2.14
N PRO A 25 10.36 10.17 -3.43
CA PRO A 25 11.37 10.11 -4.48
C PRO A 25 12.25 11.35 -4.48
N SER A 26 13.56 11.15 -4.68
CA SER A 26 14.57 12.22 -4.73
C SER A 26 15.72 11.83 -5.67
N GLY A 27 16.59 12.79 -6.02
CA GLY A 27 17.73 12.58 -6.92
C GLY A 27 17.34 11.92 -8.24
N ASP A 28 18.15 10.97 -8.70
CA ASP A 28 17.95 10.25 -9.96
C ASP A 28 16.58 9.55 -10.05
N HIS A 29 16.02 9.11 -8.92
CA HIS A 29 14.70 8.48 -8.91
C HIS A 29 13.60 9.50 -9.24
N LEU A 30 13.68 10.70 -8.66
CA LEU A 30 12.76 11.78 -8.98
C LEU A 30 12.90 12.25 -10.43
N GLU A 31 14.12 12.32 -10.96
CA GLU A 31 14.34 12.67 -12.37
C GLU A 31 13.69 11.67 -13.33
N LYS A 32 13.72 10.36 -13.01
CA LYS A 32 12.96 9.35 -13.77
C LYS A 32 11.45 9.56 -13.69
N ILE A 33 10.94 9.94 -12.52
CA ILE A 33 9.51 10.19 -12.31
C ILE A 33 9.03 11.41 -13.09
N LYS A 34 9.83 12.48 -13.17
CA LYS A 34 9.48 13.71 -13.91
C LYS A 34 9.25 13.48 -15.41
N ILE A 35 9.73 12.37 -15.97
CA ILE A 35 9.48 11.96 -17.36
C ILE A 35 8.03 11.47 -17.56
N SER A 36 7.36 11.04 -16.49
CA SER A 36 5.97 10.56 -16.56
C SER A 36 5.03 11.67 -17.05
N PRO A 37 4.16 11.39 -18.04
CA PRO A 37 3.12 12.35 -18.45
C PRO A 37 2.05 12.57 -17.37
N ASN A 38 2.03 11.70 -16.35
CA ASN A 38 1.10 11.76 -15.22
C ASN A 38 1.67 12.55 -14.03
N TYR A 39 2.93 13.02 -14.12
CA TYR A 39 3.54 13.87 -13.09
C TYR A 39 3.47 15.35 -13.50
N ASP A 40 2.89 16.18 -12.62
CA ASP A 40 2.89 17.64 -12.73
C ASP A 40 4.18 18.16 -12.09
N ILE A 41 5.11 18.64 -12.92
CA ILE A 41 6.43 19.11 -12.47
C ILE A 41 6.31 20.39 -11.63
N GLU A 42 5.39 21.30 -11.99
CA GLU A 42 5.23 22.58 -11.30
C GLU A 42 4.62 22.39 -9.90
N LYS A 43 3.63 21.51 -9.79
CA LYS A 43 3.01 21.15 -8.49
C LYS A 43 3.76 20.05 -7.76
N GLU A 44 4.80 19.51 -8.40
CA GLU A 44 5.60 18.38 -7.96
C GLU A 44 4.75 17.21 -7.42
N ARG A 45 3.77 16.75 -8.20
CA ARG A 45 2.85 15.67 -7.78
C ARG A 45 2.25 14.95 -8.98
N PHE A 46 1.82 13.70 -8.78
CA PHE A 46 0.98 13.00 -9.74
C PHE A 46 -0.43 13.60 -9.80
N LYS A 47 -1.05 13.54 -10.98
CA LYS A 47 -2.40 14.07 -11.24
C LYS A 47 -3.39 12.96 -11.59
N ASN A 48 -4.63 13.13 -11.12
CA ASN A 48 -5.74 12.26 -11.52
C ASN A 48 -6.13 12.53 -12.97
N ARG A 49 -6.65 11.51 -13.67
CA ARG A 49 -7.25 11.68 -15.01
C ARG A 49 -8.48 12.58 -14.99
N LYS A 50 -9.24 12.54 -13.89
CA LYS A 50 -10.34 13.49 -13.61
C LYS A 50 -9.92 14.40 -12.47
N GLU A 51 -9.28 15.51 -12.81
CA GLU A 51 -8.67 16.45 -11.85
C GLU A 51 -9.71 17.12 -10.93
N ASN A 52 -10.90 17.41 -11.46
CA ASN A 52 -11.92 18.16 -10.73
C ASN A 52 -12.64 17.36 -9.64
N ILE A 53 -12.55 16.03 -9.62
CA ILE A 53 -13.28 15.21 -8.64
C ILE A 53 -12.77 15.47 -7.22
N MET A 54 -11.46 15.54 -7.02
CA MET A 54 -10.90 15.79 -5.68
C MET A 54 -11.23 17.20 -5.19
N ILE A 55 -11.27 18.19 -6.10
CA ILE A 55 -11.70 19.55 -5.77
C ILE A 55 -13.18 19.54 -5.35
N GLN A 56 -14.05 18.91 -6.13
CA GLN A 56 -15.47 18.77 -5.81
C GLN A 56 -15.72 17.99 -4.50
N MET A 57 -14.91 16.97 -4.20
CA MET A 57 -14.98 16.24 -2.93
C MET A 57 -14.54 17.09 -1.75
N ASN A 58 -13.45 17.86 -1.88
CA ASN A 58 -12.97 18.78 -0.85
C ASN A 58 -13.93 19.96 -0.62
N GLU A 59 -14.62 20.42 -1.66
CA GLU A 59 -15.69 21.42 -1.56
C GLU A 59 -16.90 20.89 -0.75
N LYS A 60 -17.20 19.59 -0.88
CA LYS A 60 -18.27 18.91 -0.12
C LYS A 60 -17.84 18.46 1.27
N VAL A 61 -16.56 18.17 1.48
CA VAL A 61 -15.99 17.65 2.72
C VAL A 61 -14.76 18.47 3.09
N SER A 62 -14.98 19.50 3.91
CA SER A 62 -13.89 20.33 4.44
C SER A 62 -12.88 19.49 5.24
N PHE A 63 -11.60 19.84 5.15
CA PHE A 63 -10.52 19.29 5.98
C PHE A 63 -10.87 19.29 7.47
N TRP A 64 -11.53 20.35 7.95
CA TRP A 64 -12.03 20.44 9.33
C TRP A 64 -13.15 19.44 9.63
N ASN A 65 -14.03 19.17 8.66
CA ASN A 65 -15.08 18.16 8.82
C ASN A 65 -14.49 16.75 8.81
N MET A 66 -13.45 16.50 8.02
CA MET A 66 -12.75 15.21 7.98
C MET A 66 -11.93 14.95 9.26
N THR A 67 -11.20 15.94 9.77
CA THR A 67 -10.50 15.82 11.06
C THR A 67 -11.47 15.74 12.23
N LYS A 68 -12.57 16.51 12.21
CA LYS A 68 -13.62 16.41 13.22
C LYS A 68 -14.33 15.06 13.17
N ALA A 69 -14.60 14.52 11.98
CA ALA A 69 -15.07 13.14 11.84
C ALA A 69 -14.02 12.20 12.43
N PHE A 70 -12.76 12.24 12.00
CA PHE A 70 -11.75 11.32 12.52
C PHE A 70 -11.59 11.35 14.07
N LEU A 71 -11.73 12.51 14.70
CA LEU A 71 -11.58 12.69 16.15
C LEU A 71 -12.88 12.52 16.96
N PHE A 72 -14.04 12.79 16.36
CA PHE A 72 -15.35 12.85 17.02
C PHE A 72 -16.44 12.06 16.27
N ASN A 73 -16.07 11.11 15.41
CA ASN A 73 -17.02 10.26 14.71
C ASN A 73 -17.75 9.39 15.74
N SER A 74 -19.05 9.62 15.87
CA SER A 74 -19.96 8.82 16.69
C SER A 74 -20.55 7.62 15.94
N ALA A 75 -20.20 7.43 14.66
CA ALA A 75 -20.66 6.29 13.88
C ALA A 75 -20.00 5.00 14.38
N GLU A 76 -20.77 3.93 14.41
CA GLU A 76 -20.30 2.58 14.68
C GLU A 76 -19.41 2.11 13.53
N THR A 77 -18.10 2.26 13.72
CA THR A 77 -17.06 1.87 12.75
C THR A 77 -16.37 0.56 13.12
N VAL A 78 -16.79 -0.05 14.23
CA VAL A 78 -16.29 -1.32 14.75
C VAL A 78 -17.48 -2.25 14.98
N PRO A 79 -17.52 -3.43 14.35
CA PRO A 79 -18.58 -4.40 14.60
C PRO A 79 -18.64 -4.82 16.08
N GLU A 80 -19.84 -4.94 16.64
CA GLU A 80 -20.05 -5.39 18.04
C GLU A 80 -19.55 -6.83 18.27
N THR A 81 -19.67 -7.67 17.23
CA THR A 81 -19.24 -9.06 17.23
C THR A 81 -18.17 -9.29 16.17
N LYS A 82 -17.30 -10.27 16.40
CA LYS A 82 -16.34 -10.70 15.38
C LYS A 82 -17.07 -11.17 14.13
N LEU A 83 -16.62 -10.69 12.97
CA LEU A 83 -17.06 -11.15 11.67
C LEU A 83 -16.62 -12.61 11.45
N PRO A 84 -17.42 -13.42 10.72
CA PRO A 84 -17.04 -14.79 10.38
C PRO A 84 -15.71 -14.83 9.62
N GLU A 85 -14.84 -15.76 10.02
CA GLU A 85 -13.52 -15.94 9.39
C GLU A 85 -13.17 -17.44 9.26
N VAL A 86 -12.49 -17.81 8.18
CA VAL A 86 -11.88 -19.14 8.03
C VAL A 86 -10.44 -19.06 8.53
N LYS A 87 -10.17 -19.61 9.71
CA LYS A 87 -8.90 -19.41 10.41
C LYS A 87 -8.41 -20.66 11.16
N PRO A 88 -7.24 -21.22 10.80
CA PRO A 88 -6.44 -20.88 9.63
C PRO A 88 -7.13 -21.33 8.33
N PRO A 89 -6.85 -20.67 7.19
CA PRO A 89 -7.24 -21.21 5.89
C PRO A 89 -6.49 -22.51 5.56
N ASN A 90 -7.05 -23.32 4.67
CA ASN A 90 -6.39 -24.54 4.20
C ASN A 90 -5.27 -24.21 3.19
N ILE A 91 -4.07 -23.93 3.69
CA ILE A 91 -2.91 -23.59 2.85
C ILE A 91 -2.48 -24.73 1.95
N LYS A 92 -2.63 -25.99 2.36
CA LYS A 92 -2.31 -27.14 1.50
C LYS A 92 -3.19 -27.15 0.25
N GLU A 93 -4.48 -26.92 0.41
CA GLU A 93 -5.41 -26.82 -0.73
C GLU A 93 -5.14 -25.57 -1.57
N PHE A 94 -4.83 -24.44 -0.94
CA PHE A 94 -4.43 -23.22 -1.66
C PHE A 94 -3.20 -23.46 -2.57
N MET A 95 -2.19 -24.18 -2.09
CA MET A 95 -0.95 -24.45 -2.84
C MET A 95 -1.08 -25.55 -3.91
N ARG A 96 -2.14 -26.36 -3.88
CA ARG A 96 -2.34 -27.44 -4.88
C ARG A 96 -2.40 -26.86 -6.30
N SER A 97 -1.70 -27.46 -7.27
CA SER A 97 -1.75 -26.95 -8.66
C SER A 97 -3.15 -27.06 -9.26
N THR A 98 -3.54 -26.06 -10.06
CA THR A 98 -4.81 -25.96 -10.78
C THR A 98 -4.68 -24.89 -11.87
N GLU A 99 -5.54 -24.96 -12.89
CA GLU A 99 -5.65 -23.94 -13.94
C GLU A 99 -6.42 -22.68 -13.47
N SER A 100 -7.13 -22.76 -12.34
CA SER A 100 -7.93 -21.65 -11.80
C SER A 100 -7.12 -20.72 -10.89
N ILE A 101 -7.42 -19.43 -10.89
CA ILE A 101 -6.93 -18.50 -9.87
C ILE A 101 -7.54 -18.87 -8.50
N LYS A 102 -6.70 -18.91 -7.46
CA LYS A 102 -7.17 -18.99 -6.06
C LYS A 102 -6.77 -17.75 -5.30
N PHE A 103 -7.57 -17.37 -4.32
CA PHE A 103 -7.23 -16.30 -3.41
C PHE A 103 -7.67 -16.59 -1.97
N ILE A 104 -6.96 -15.99 -1.02
CA ILE A 104 -7.34 -15.91 0.39
C ILE A 104 -7.40 -14.43 0.76
N TRP A 105 -8.49 -14.01 1.38
CA TRP A 105 -8.67 -12.66 1.88
C TRP A 105 -8.25 -12.55 3.34
N PHE A 106 -7.36 -11.59 3.63
CA PHE A 106 -6.78 -11.37 4.97
C PHE A 106 -7.46 -10.21 5.73
N GLY A 107 -8.48 -9.61 5.12
CA GLY A 107 -9.13 -8.38 5.57
C GLY A 107 -8.60 -7.14 4.86
N HIS A 108 -9.40 -6.08 4.84
CA HIS A 108 -9.12 -4.84 4.08
C HIS A 108 -8.80 -5.17 2.62
N SER A 109 -7.70 -4.66 2.08
CA SER A 109 -7.25 -4.94 0.70
C SER A 109 -6.15 -6.00 0.61
N THR A 110 -5.81 -6.69 1.71
CA THR A 110 -4.77 -7.73 1.67
C THR A 110 -5.32 -9.02 1.09
N LEU A 111 -4.75 -9.42 -0.06
CA LEU A 111 -5.07 -10.67 -0.76
C LEU A 111 -3.82 -11.50 -0.97
N LEU A 112 -3.90 -12.81 -0.70
CA LEU A 112 -2.91 -13.79 -1.14
C LEU A 112 -3.49 -14.52 -2.35
N VAL A 113 -2.85 -14.39 -3.51
CA VAL A 113 -3.31 -14.94 -4.78
C VAL A 113 -2.35 -16.00 -5.28
N ASN A 114 -2.88 -17.12 -5.77
CA ASN A 114 -2.14 -18.13 -6.51
C ASN A 114 -2.64 -18.13 -7.96
N ILE A 115 -1.77 -17.75 -8.89
CA ILE A 115 -2.03 -17.76 -10.34
C ILE A 115 -0.87 -18.45 -11.02
N LYS A 116 -1.13 -19.49 -11.82
CA LYS A 116 -0.08 -20.29 -12.49
C LYS A 116 1.01 -20.78 -11.51
N ASN A 117 0.59 -21.25 -10.34
CA ASN A 117 1.48 -21.68 -9.26
C ASN A 117 2.41 -20.60 -8.68
N THR A 118 2.23 -19.34 -9.08
CA THR A 118 2.94 -18.18 -8.54
C THR A 118 2.11 -17.52 -7.45
N ILE A 119 2.76 -17.23 -6.32
CA ILE A 119 2.14 -16.66 -5.13
C ILE A 119 2.39 -15.16 -5.07
N ILE A 120 1.32 -14.38 -5.18
CA ILE A 120 1.31 -12.92 -5.17
C ILE A 120 0.62 -12.46 -3.90
N LEU A 121 1.30 -11.63 -3.11
CA LEU A 121 0.75 -10.98 -1.94
C LEU A 121 0.46 -9.51 -2.25
N ILE A 122 -0.81 -9.12 -2.23
CA ILE A 122 -1.28 -7.80 -2.66
C ILE A 122 -1.60 -6.95 -1.43
N ASP A 123 -1.14 -5.69 -1.43
CA ASP A 123 -1.35 -4.68 -0.38
C ASP A 123 -1.27 -5.25 1.06
N PRO A 124 -0.12 -5.83 1.46
CA PRO A 124 -0.08 -6.62 2.67
C PRO A 124 0.04 -5.78 3.94
N VAL A 125 -0.99 -5.85 4.78
CA VAL A 125 -1.05 -5.18 6.09
C VAL A 125 -1.32 -6.19 7.20
N PHE A 126 -0.28 -6.48 7.98
CA PHE A 126 -0.36 -7.39 9.13
C PHE A 126 -0.21 -6.66 10.48
N SER A 127 0.28 -5.41 10.45
CA SER A 127 0.31 -4.51 11.59
C SER A 127 -1.06 -4.33 12.24
N LYS A 128 -1.08 -4.05 13.55
CA LYS A 128 -2.32 -3.84 14.33
C LYS A 128 -3.03 -2.52 14.02
N ALA A 129 -2.37 -1.60 13.35
CA ALA A 129 -2.84 -0.24 13.10
C ALA A 129 -2.35 0.23 11.73
N ALA A 130 -3.24 0.85 10.96
CA ALA A 130 -2.92 1.48 9.68
C ALA A 130 -2.61 2.97 9.89
N SER A 131 -1.53 3.24 10.62
CA SER A 131 -1.12 4.59 11.02
C SER A 131 0.36 4.63 11.38
N PRO A 132 1.06 5.79 11.30
CA PRO A 132 2.43 5.93 11.80
C PRO A 132 2.57 5.69 13.31
N VAL A 133 1.45 5.60 14.04
CA VAL A 133 1.40 5.32 15.47
C VAL A 133 0.40 4.21 15.76
N SER A 134 0.78 3.28 16.64
CA SER A 134 0.04 2.04 16.89
C SER A 134 -1.35 2.21 17.55
N PHE A 135 -1.68 3.41 18.02
CA PHE A 135 -2.93 3.69 18.71
C PHE A 135 -4.04 4.28 17.83
N LEU A 136 -3.74 4.67 16.59
CA LEU A 136 -4.72 5.21 15.63
C LEU A 136 -5.06 4.17 14.55
N VAL A 137 -6.30 4.21 14.02
CA VAL A 137 -6.78 3.32 12.95
C VAL A 137 -6.48 1.84 13.22
N LYS A 138 -6.90 1.38 14.41
CA LYS A 138 -6.70 -0.01 14.82
C LYS A 138 -7.62 -0.93 14.01
N ARG A 139 -7.08 -2.06 13.56
CA ARG A 139 -7.90 -3.11 12.97
C ARG A 139 -8.67 -3.87 14.04
N PHE A 140 -9.92 -4.22 13.75
CA PHE A 140 -10.80 -4.90 14.71
C PHE A 140 -10.59 -6.42 14.79
N GLN A 141 -10.08 -7.08 13.75
CA GLN A 141 -9.86 -8.55 13.75
C GLN A 141 -8.52 -8.97 13.15
N PRO A 142 -7.67 -9.79 13.83
CA PRO A 142 -6.38 -10.35 13.35
C PRO A 142 -6.47 -10.94 11.93
N PRO A 143 -5.42 -10.88 11.07
CA PRO A 143 -5.47 -11.54 9.77
C PRO A 143 -5.72 -13.05 9.93
N VAL A 144 -6.26 -13.70 8.90
CA VAL A 144 -6.64 -15.12 8.95
C VAL A 144 -5.44 -16.08 9.06
N LEU A 145 -4.23 -15.59 8.80
CA LEU A 145 -2.97 -16.30 8.98
C LEU A 145 -1.89 -15.31 9.43
N LYS A 146 -0.91 -15.75 10.22
CA LYS A 146 0.19 -14.86 10.66
C LYS A 146 1.18 -14.68 9.51
N LEU A 147 1.86 -13.53 9.47
CA LEU A 147 2.87 -13.20 8.47
C LEU A 147 3.97 -14.28 8.36
N ARG A 148 4.42 -14.81 9.51
CA ARG A 148 5.43 -15.87 9.58
C ARG A 148 4.96 -17.25 9.10
N ASP A 149 3.65 -17.44 9.00
CA ASP A 149 3.03 -18.72 8.62
C ASP A 149 2.60 -18.70 7.14
N LEU A 150 2.87 -17.63 6.40
CA LEU A 150 2.64 -17.55 4.95
C LEU A 150 3.48 -18.58 4.19
N PRO A 151 2.98 -19.11 3.05
CA PRO A 151 3.82 -19.82 2.11
C PRO A 151 4.90 -18.89 1.53
N GLN A 152 5.84 -19.45 0.76
CA GLN A 152 6.78 -18.63 -0.01
C GLN A 152 6.00 -17.68 -0.93
N ILE A 153 6.39 -16.41 -0.92
CA ILE A 153 5.79 -15.33 -1.72
C ILE A 153 6.79 -14.98 -2.82
N ASP A 154 6.33 -15.01 -4.06
CA ASP A 154 7.17 -14.69 -5.23
C ASP A 154 7.13 -13.19 -5.53
N TYR A 155 5.95 -12.57 -5.37
CA TYR A 155 5.72 -11.16 -5.64
C TYR A 155 4.92 -10.49 -4.52
N VAL A 156 5.34 -9.30 -4.12
CA VAL A 156 4.51 -8.35 -3.37
C VAL A 156 4.04 -7.27 -4.34
N LEU A 157 2.73 -7.10 -4.47
CA LEU A 157 2.10 -6.12 -5.37
C LEU A 157 1.45 -5.01 -4.56
N ILE A 158 1.84 -3.75 -4.82
CA ILE A 158 1.35 -2.58 -4.09
C ILE A 158 0.49 -1.70 -5.01
N SER A 159 -0.66 -1.23 -4.54
CA SER A 159 -1.49 -0.26 -5.26
C SER A 159 -1.08 1.19 -5.02
N HIS A 160 -0.74 1.57 -3.79
CA HIS A 160 -0.32 2.92 -3.40
C HIS A 160 0.30 2.92 -2.00
N ASP A 161 0.76 4.09 -1.54
CA ASP A 161 1.59 4.22 -0.34
C ASP A 161 0.82 4.52 0.96
N HIS A 162 -0.51 4.43 1.02
CA HIS A 162 -1.23 4.67 2.28
C HIS A 162 -0.94 3.57 3.31
N TYR A 163 -1.08 3.89 4.61
CA TYR A 163 -0.73 2.97 5.70
C TYR A 163 -1.57 1.69 5.74
N ASP A 164 -2.79 1.72 5.22
CA ASP A 164 -3.70 0.59 5.10
C ASP A 164 -3.48 -0.25 3.83
N HIS A 165 -2.52 0.12 2.99
CA HIS A 165 -2.10 -0.63 1.80
C HIS A 165 -0.60 -0.97 1.77
N LEU A 166 0.22 -0.14 2.44
CA LEU A 166 1.67 -0.27 2.52
C LEU A 166 2.15 -0.23 3.99
N ASP A 167 2.34 -1.41 4.55
CA ASP A 167 2.75 -1.63 5.94
C ASP A 167 4.26 -1.90 6.06
N MET A 168 4.99 -0.98 6.68
CA MET A 168 6.45 -1.05 6.82
C MET A 168 6.90 -2.36 7.47
N GLU A 169 6.27 -2.77 8.59
CA GLU A 169 6.69 -3.98 9.31
C GLU A 169 6.55 -5.22 8.43
N THR A 170 5.46 -5.28 7.65
CA THR A 170 5.23 -6.36 6.69
C THR A 170 6.25 -6.35 5.57
N ILE A 171 6.58 -5.19 4.99
CA ILE A 171 7.58 -5.07 3.93
C ILE A 171 8.97 -5.49 4.44
N VAL A 172 9.38 -5.01 5.61
CA VAL A 172 10.70 -5.31 6.20
C VAL A 172 10.87 -6.80 6.49
N PHE A 173 9.79 -7.51 6.86
CA PHE A 173 9.81 -8.97 7.04
C PHE A 173 10.29 -9.73 5.77
N PHE A 174 10.04 -9.16 4.60
CA PHE A 174 10.41 -9.73 3.30
C PHE A 174 11.82 -9.33 2.82
N LYS A 175 12.53 -8.46 3.53
CA LYS A 175 13.82 -7.90 3.11
C LYS A 175 14.84 -8.95 2.65
N GLU A 176 15.03 -10.00 3.44
CA GLU A 176 15.99 -11.08 3.18
C GLU A 176 15.39 -12.28 2.44
N LYS A 177 14.11 -12.20 2.06
CA LYS A 177 13.41 -13.27 1.33
C LYS A 177 13.58 -13.09 -0.18
N ASP A 178 13.52 -14.18 -0.93
CA ASP A 178 13.51 -14.13 -2.39
C ASP A 178 12.10 -13.76 -2.88
N VAL A 179 11.88 -12.45 -3.00
CA VAL A 179 10.59 -11.87 -3.40
C VAL A 179 10.83 -10.57 -4.13
N LYS A 180 10.04 -10.32 -5.17
CA LYS A 180 10.08 -9.07 -5.95
C LYS A 180 8.95 -8.16 -5.51
N PHE A 181 9.22 -6.87 -5.39
CA PHE A 181 8.22 -5.86 -5.08
C PHE A 181 7.85 -5.10 -6.35
N ILE A 182 6.56 -5.11 -6.67
CA ILE A 182 5.99 -4.43 -7.82
C ILE A 182 5.07 -3.33 -7.31
N ALA A 183 5.32 -2.09 -7.75
CA ALA A 183 4.56 -0.94 -7.30
C ALA A 183 4.38 0.13 -8.41
N PRO A 184 3.55 1.15 -8.21
CA PRO A 184 3.52 2.32 -9.08
C PRO A 184 4.76 3.20 -8.86
N LEU A 185 5.03 4.09 -9.80
CA LEU A 185 6.16 5.01 -9.74
C LEU A 185 6.28 5.72 -8.38
N GLY A 186 7.49 5.70 -7.82
CA GLY A 186 7.85 6.43 -6.61
C GLY A 186 7.52 5.74 -5.29
N VAL A 187 6.60 4.75 -5.29
CA VAL A 187 6.31 3.97 -4.06
C VAL A 187 7.56 3.21 -3.59
N THR A 188 8.41 2.77 -4.52
CA THR A 188 9.64 2.04 -4.22
C THR A 188 10.66 2.85 -3.41
N SER A 189 10.57 4.19 -3.37
CA SER A 189 11.42 5.03 -2.52
C SER A 189 11.24 4.71 -1.03
N HIS A 190 10.01 4.45 -0.60
CA HIS A 190 9.74 4.01 0.77
C HIS A 190 10.39 2.66 1.07
N LEU A 191 10.25 1.68 0.16
CA LEU A 191 10.80 0.35 0.33
C LEU A 191 12.33 0.40 0.39
N LYS A 192 12.96 1.21 -0.47
CA LYS A 192 14.41 1.44 -0.46
C LYS A 192 14.88 2.04 0.87
N SER A 193 14.17 3.05 1.40
CA SER A 193 14.55 3.66 2.69
C SER A 193 14.36 2.71 3.88
N TRP A 194 13.46 1.73 3.76
CA TRP A 194 13.32 0.61 4.71
C TRP A 194 14.35 -0.51 4.51
N GLY A 195 15.27 -0.35 3.56
CA GLY A 195 16.40 -1.23 3.32
C GLY A 195 16.12 -2.42 2.39
N ILE A 196 15.05 -2.37 1.60
CA ILE A 196 14.86 -3.35 0.52
C ILE A 196 15.90 -3.12 -0.58
N ASN A 197 16.56 -4.18 -1.03
CA ASN A 197 17.57 -4.10 -2.09
C ASN A 197 16.94 -3.66 -3.42
N GLU A 198 17.58 -2.70 -4.10
CA GLU A 198 17.08 -2.14 -5.37
C GLU A 198 16.85 -3.19 -6.46
N SER A 199 17.62 -4.27 -6.49
CA SER A 199 17.43 -5.36 -7.46
C SER A 199 16.09 -6.09 -7.34
N LYS A 200 15.38 -5.92 -6.21
CA LYS A 200 14.05 -6.49 -5.96
C LYS A 200 12.90 -5.51 -6.28
N LEU A 201 13.21 -4.25 -6.60
CA LEU A 201 12.22 -3.18 -6.72
C LEU A 201 11.88 -2.92 -8.19
N PHE A 202 10.61 -3.05 -8.53
CA PHE A 202 10.10 -2.81 -9.87
C PHE A 202 8.92 -1.83 -9.80
N GLU A 203 8.98 -0.78 -10.62
CA GLU A 203 7.90 0.19 -10.70
C GLU A 203 7.47 0.49 -12.13
N LYS A 204 6.19 0.85 -12.28
CA LYS A 204 5.62 1.27 -13.55
C LYS A 204 4.66 2.44 -13.40
N ASP A 205 4.66 3.27 -14.43
CA ASP A 205 3.59 4.24 -14.66
C ASP A 205 2.34 3.51 -15.18
N TRP A 206 1.20 4.19 -15.22
CA TRP A 206 -0.01 3.69 -15.82
C TRP A 206 0.20 3.23 -17.26
N TRP A 207 -0.43 2.10 -17.58
CA TRP A 207 -0.29 1.31 -18.80
C TRP A 207 1.08 0.64 -18.99
N GLY A 208 2.01 0.86 -18.06
CA GLY A 208 3.28 0.15 -18.01
C GLY A 208 3.08 -1.32 -17.67
N LYS A 209 3.92 -2.17 -18.28
CA LYS A 209 3.88 -3.62 -18.13
C LYS A 209 5.19 -4.15 -17.56
N LEU A 210 5.09 -5.19 -16.73
CA LEU A 210 6.19 -6.04 -16.31
C LEU A 210 5.81 -7.48 -16.62
N GLU A 211 6.76 -8.26 -17.13
CA GLU A 211 6.53 -9.66 -17.45
C GLU A 211 7.58 -10.52 -16.76
N PHE A 212 7.11 -11.51 -16.02
CA PHE A 212 7.95 -12.48 -15.33
C PHE A 212 7.33 -13.86 -15.50
N GLU A 213 8.10 -14.82 -16.01
CA GLU A 213 7.70 -16.24 -16.02
C GLU A 213 6.32 -16.49 -16.67
N GLY A 214 5.96 -15.69 -17.68
CA GLY A 214 4.66 -15.77 -18.38
C GLY A 214 3.46 -15.23 -17.58
N ILE A 215 3.72 -14.38 -16.58
CA ILE A 215 2.74 -13.53 -15.90
C ILE A 215 3.02 -12.08 -16.26
N THR A 216 2.01 -11.37 -16.74
CA THR A 216 2.07 -9.93 -17.01
C THR A 216 1.37 -9.16 -15.91
N PHE A 217 2.08 -8.21 -15.31
CA PHE A 217 1.55 -7.20 -14.40
C PHE A 217 1.39 -5.89 -15.18
N ILE A 218 0.18 -5.36 -15.23
CA ILE A 218 -0.15 -4.13 -15.94
C ILE A 218 -0.61 -3.11 -14.90
N CYS A 219 0.17 -2.05 -14.72
CA CYS A 219 -0.18 -0.92 -13.87
C CYS A 219 -1.29 -0.14 -14.57
N THR A 220 -2.49 -0.04 -13.99
CA THR A 220 -3.63 0.63 -14.62
C THR A 220 -4.09 1.85 -13.82
N PRO A 221 -4.71 2.86 -14.46
CA PRO A 221 -5.17 4.04 -13.73
C PRO A 221 -6.20 3.72 -12.65
N ALA A 222 -6.12 4.45 -11.54
CA ALA A 222 -7.16 4.52 -10.52
C ALA A 222 -7.45 6.00 -10.18
N GLN A 223 -8.63 6.28 -9.64
CA GLN A 223 -8.99 7.62 -9.15
C GLN A 223 -8.77 7.66 -7.64
N HIS A 224 -7.60 8.14 -7.21
CA HIS A 224 -7.21 8.14 -5.81
C HIS A 224 -6.14 9.21 -5.54
N PHE A 225 -5.45 9.13 -4.41
CA PHE A 225 -4.26 9.93 -4.10
C PHE A 225 -3.25 9.08 -3.33
N SER A 226 -2.11 9.68 -2.99
CA SER A 226 -1.09 9.05 -2.18
C SER A 226 -0.56 10.01 -1.11
N GLY A 227 0.15 9.50 -0.13
CA GLY A 227 0.85 10.28 0.89
C GLY A 227 0.83 9.63 2.27
N ARG A 228 1.98 9.70 2.94
CA ARG A 228 2.19 9.18 4.31
C ARG A 228 2.33 10.27 5.38
N LEU A 229 2.51 11.52 4.96
CA LEU A 229 2.75 12.69 5.83
C LEU A 229 1.55 13.67 5.83
N GLY A 230 0.33 13.13 5.77
CA GLY A 230 -0.88 13.95 5.72
C GLY A 230 -0.87 14.93 4.54
N THR A 231 -1.25 16.18 4.78
CA THR A 231 -1.42 17.22 3.75
C THR A 231 -0.12 17.85 3.25
N ILE A 232 1.03 17.55 3.86
CA ILE A 232 2.30 18.25 3.60
C ILE A 232 2.99 17.75 2.32
N LYS A 233 2.75 16.49 1.93
CA LYS A 233 3.36 15.84 0.75
C LYS A 233 2.39 14.86 0.07
N VAL A 234 1.28 15.39 -0.44
CA VAL A 234 0.24 14.59 -1.11
C VAL A 234 0.65 14.27 -2.54
N SER A 235 0.35 13.06 -3.01
CA SER A 235 0.49 12.63 -4.40
C SER A 235 1.92 12.68 -4.96
N ARG A 236 2.95 12.53 -4.11
CA ARG A 236 4.37 12.47 -4.53
C ARG A 236 4.76 11.13 -5.15
N THR A 237 3.96 10.10 -4.91
CA THR A 237 4.07 8.76 -5.47
C THR A 237 2.80 8.49 -6.30
N LEU A 238 2.88 7.58 -7.27
CA LEU A 238 1.72 7.20 -8.07
C LEU A 238 0.85 6.20 -7.29
N TRP A 239 -0.44 6.17 -7.61
CA TRP A 239 -1.40 5.16 -7.18
C TRP A 239 -1.93 4.42 -8.41
N ALA A 240 -2.24 3.14 -8.29
CA ALA A 240 -2.70 2.35 -9.42
C ALA A 240 -3.67 1.25 -8.99
N SER A 241 -4.50 0.87 -9.97
CA SER A 241 -5.07 -0.47 -10.02
C SER A 241 -4.12 -1.39 -10.79
N TRP A 242 -4.37 -2.69 -10.78
CA TRP A 242 -3.54 -3.68 -11.46
C TRP A 242 -4.38 -4.69 -12.23
N ILE A 243 -3.96 -4.99 -13.45
CA ILE A 243 -4.35 -6.23 -14.14
C ILE A 243 -3.17 -7.20 -14.02
N VAL A 244 -3.42 -8.39 -13.51
CA VAL A 244 -2.45 -9.48 -13.50
C VAL A 244 -3.00 -10.60 -14.35
N LYS A 245 -2.24 -11.04 -15.35
CA LYS A 245 -2.72 -12.03 -16.31
C LYS A 245 -1.65 -13.02 -16.74
N THR A 246 -2.10 -14.21 -17.09
CA THR A 246 -1.37 -15.23 -17.84
C THR A 246 -1.93 -15.30 -19.26
N GLU A 247 -1.57 -16.35 -19.99
CA GLU A 247 -2.18 -16.65 -21.29
C GLU A 247 -3.68 -16.96 -21.18
N SER A 248 -4.09 -17.68 -20.13
CA SER A 248 -5.44 -18.24 -19.98
C SER A 248 -6.31 -17.55 -18.92
N ASN A 249 -5.70 -16.85 -17.97
CA ASN A 249 -6.41 -16.29 -16.81
C ASN A 249 -6.01 -14.84 -16.55
N SER A 250 -6.91 -14.06 -15.94
CA SER A 250 -6.60 -12.70 -15.48
C SER A 250 -7.46 -12.30 -14.30
N PHE A 251 -6.92 -11.45 -13.43
CA PHE A 251 -7.71 -10.71 -12.45
C PHE A 251 -7.39 -9.22 -12.48
N TYR A 252 -8.33 -8.42 -11.99
CA TYR A 252 -8.20 -6.98 -11.80
C TYR A 252 -8.28 -6.67 -10.30
N PHE A 253 -7.39 -5.81 -9.82
CA PHE A 253 -7.34 -5.33 -8.45
C PHE A 253 -7.37 -3.80 -8.42
N ASN A 254 -8.20 -3.21 -7.58
CA ASN A 254 -8.36 -1.76 -7.41
C ASN A 254 -8.76 -1.42 -5.98
#